data_AF-A0A2V5ULY5-F1
#
_entry.id   AF-A0A2V5ULY5-F1
#
_cell.length_a   1.000
_cell.length_b   1.000
_cell.length_c   1.000
_cell.angle_alpha   90.00
_cell.angle_beta   90.00
_cell.angle_gamma   90.00
#
_symmetry.space_group_name_H-M   'P 1'
#
loop_
_entity.id
_entity.type
_entity.pdbx_description
1 polymer ?
#
loop_
_entity_poly.entity_id
_entity_poly.type
_entity_poly.pdbx_seq_one_letter_code
_entity_poly.pdbx_strand_id
1 'polypeptide(L)'
;MAFAHQGVFTVSPRLTIGLAWQIVSAGNFTIIDKNGGLNNTSTYIGFAPQKKLGVVILVNRGRQNATIYGRQIIHALAQNQSQPSSEGEANPDDE
;
A
#
# COMPACT_ATOMS: atom_id res chain seq x y z
N MET A 1 -3.06 -14.66 -4.99
CA MET A 1 -3.23 -13.62 -3.94
C MET A 1 -4.62 -13.58 -3.30
N ALA A 2 -5.65 -14.27 -3.81
CA ALA A 2 -7.04 -14.14 -3.32
C ALA A 2 -7.21 -14.34 -1.79
N PHE A 3 -6.51 -15.31 -1.19
CA PHE A 3 -6.64 -15.59 0.25
C PHE A 3 -6.04 -14.49 1.15
N ALA A 4 -5.09 -13.68 0.66
CA ALA A 4 -4.55 -12.55 1.44
C ALA A 4 -5.57 -11.42 1.63
N HIS A 5 -6.66 -11.44 0.85
CA HIS A 5 -7.73 -10.46 0.91
C HIS A 5 -8.85 -10.90 1.86
N GLN A 6 -8.79 -12.14 2.36
CA GLN A 6 -9.79 -12.70 3.25
C GLN A 6 -9.36 -12.51 4.70
N GLY A 7 -10.07 -11.63 5.40
CA GLY A 7 -9.87 -11.43 6.82
C GLY A 7 -10.36 -12.63 7.62
N VAL A 8 -9.54 -13.11 8.54
CA VAL A 8 -9.86 -14.24 9.43
C VAL A 8 -10.02 -13.79 10.87
N PHE A 9 -9.33 -12.71 11.28
CA PHE A 9 -9.36 -12.19 12.64
C PHE A 9 -9.62 -10.68 12.67
N THR A 10 -10.70 -10.25 13.32
CA THR A 10 -11.04 -8.82 13.44
C THR A 10 -10.35 -8.21 14.65
N VAL A 11 -9.46 -7.24 14.42
CA VAL A 11 -8.73 -6.53 15.48
C VAL A 11 -9.51 -5.31 15.96
N SER A 12 -10.20 -4.63 15.04
CA SER A 12 -11.02 -3.44 15.32
C SER A 12 -12.05 -3.26 14.20
N PRO A 13 -13.01 -2.31 14.34
CA PRO A 13 -13.98 -2.03 13.27
C PRO A 13 -13.37 -1.65 11.91
N ARG A 14 -12.10 -1.23 11.88
CA ARG A 14 -11.39 -0.81 10.66
C ARG A 14 -10.25 -1.73 10.25
N LEU A 15 -9.98 -2.79 11.02
CA LEU A 15 -8.81 -3.66 10.79
C LEU A 15 -9.15 -5.12 11.01
N THR A 16 -8.94 -5.91 9.96
CA THR A 16 -8.98 -7.38 9.99
C THR A 16 -7.63 -7.91 9.51
N ILE A 17 -7.23 -9.09 9.99
CA ILE A 17 -5.97 -9.75 9.62
C ILE A 17 -6.26 -11.06 8.90
N GLY A 18 -5.51 -11.36 7.84
CA GLY A 18 -5.58 -12.61 7.09
C GLY A 18 -4.22 -12.96 6.47
N LEU A 19 -3.73 -14.19 6.66
CA LEU A 19 -2.43 -14.66 6.14
C LEU A 19 -1.28 -13.66 6.36
N ALA A 20 -1.19 -13.11 7.57
CA ALA A 20 -0.25 -12.07 7.99
C ALA A 20 -0.42 -10.68 7.35
N TRP A 21 -1.41 -10.46 6.48
CA TRP A 21 -1.78 -9.14 5.93
C TRP A 21 -2.78 -8.43 6.81
N GLN A 22 -2.70 -7.10 6.81
CA GLN A 22 -3.74 -6.22 7.35
C GLN A 22 -4.70 -5.85 6.24
N ILE A 23 -6.00 -5.92 6.52
CA ILE A 23 -7.09 -5.50 5.64
C ILE A 23 -7.76 -4.33 6.34
N VAL A 24 -7.57 -3.14 5.78
CA VAL A 24 -7.93 -1.86 6.38
C VAL A 24 -9.04 -1.21 5.56
N SER A 25 -10.12 -0.79 6.23
CA SER A 25 -11.16 0.02 5.59
C SER A 25 -10.66 1.45 5.37
N ALA A 26 -10.68 1.92 4.11
CA ALA A 26 -10.20 3.23 3.69
C ALA A 26 -11.29 3.99 2.91
N GLY A 27 -12.40 4.31 3.60
CA GLY A 27 -13.55 4.96 2.98
C GLY A 27 -14.30 4.01 2.06
N ASN A 28 -14.29 4.26 0.75
CA ASN A 28 -15.01 3.47 -0.26
C ASN A 28 -14.18 2.32 -0.86
N PHE A 29 -12.97 2.09 -0.38
CA PHE A 29 -12.14 0.95 -0.79
C PHE A 29 -11.40 0.34 0.40
N THR A 30 -10.72 -0.76 0.16
CA THR A 30 -9.92 -1.47 1.16
C THR A 30 -8.44 -1.39 0.82
N ILE A 31 -7.60 -1.17 1.82
CA ILE A 31 -6.15 -1.30 1.70
C ILE A 31 -5.74 -2.65 2.27
N ILE A 32 -4.95 -3.41 1.51
CA ILE A 32 -4.33 -4.65 1.98
C ILE A 32 -2.85 -4.37 2.13
N ASP A 33 -2.35 -4.36 3.36
CA ASP A 33 -0.99 -3.92 3.62
C ASP A 33 -0.23 -4.72 4.68
N LYS A 34 1.06 -4.46 4.72
CA LYS A 34 2.00 -4.95 5.71
C LYS A 34 3.06 -3.90 5.97
N ASN A 35 3.35 -3.69 7.24
CA ASN A 35 4.49 -2.92 7.69
C ASN A 35 5.66 -3.85 8.08
N GLY A 36 6.88 -3.34 7.96
CA GLY A 36 8.09 -3.99 8.46
C GLY A 36 9.01 -2.98 9.13
N GLY A 37 9.86 -3.45 10.05
CA GLY A 37 10.78 -2.57 10.75
C GLY A 37 11.89 -3.32 11.47
N LEU A 38 13.10 -2.81 11.34
CA LEU A 38 14.28 -3.15 12.13
C LEU A 38 14.89 -1.84 12.67
N ASN A 39 15.97 -1.93 13.45
CA ASN A 39 16.65 -0.73 13.99
C ASN A 39 17.13 0.24 12.90
N ASN A 40 17.49 -0.28 11.72
CA ASN A 40 18.05 0.47 10.60
C ASN A 40 17.12 0.55 9.38
N THR A 41 15.89 0.01 9.44
CA THR A 41 14.95 0.13 8.31
C THR A 41 13.50 0.19 8.76
N SER A 42 12.68 0.87 7.98
CA SER A 42 11.22 0.87 8.09
C SER A 42 10.65 0.64 6.70
N THR A 43 9.71 -0.29 6.57
CA THR A 43 9.14 -0.67 5.28
C THR A 43 7.63 -0.71 5.32
N TYR A 44 7.03 -0.52 4.15
CA TYR A 44 5.61 -0.67 3.92
C TYR A 44 5.38 -1.24 2.53
N ILE A 45 4.40 -2.13 2.43
CA ILE A 45 3.82 -2.57 1.17
C ILE A 45 2.31 -2.57 1.32
N GLY A 46 1.60 -1.97 0.37
CA GLY A 46 0.15 -1.92 0.38
C GLY A 46 -0.47 -1.88 -1.00
N PHE A 47 -1.67 -2.43 -1.10
CA PHE A 47 -2.46 -2.51 -2.33
C PHE A 47 -3.86 -1.94 -2.12
N ALA A 48 -4.41 -1.29 -3.14
CA ALA A 48 -5.83 -1.00 -3.27
C ALA A 48 -6.36 -1.75 -4.51
N PRO A 49 -6.78 -3.03 -4.38
CA PRO A 49 -7.11 -3.87 -5.53
C PRO A 49 -8.23 -3.29 -6.41
N GLN A 50 -9.24 -2.67 -5.81
CA GLN A 50 -10.36 -2.03 -6.53
C GLN A 50 -9.89 -0.88 -7.44
N LYS A 51 -8.69 -0.33 -7.17
CA LYS A 51 -8.08 0.78 -7.90
C LYS A 51 -6.93 0.32 -8.79
N LYS A 52 -6.54 -0.96 -8.73
CA LYS A 52 -5.34 -1.50 -9.40
C LYS A 52 -4.07 -0.73 -9.02
N LEU A 53 -3.99 -0.26 -7.77
CA LEU A 53 -2.85 0.50 -7.25
C LEU A 53 -2.07 -0.30 -6.21
N GLY A 54 -0.75 -0.14 -6.21
CA GLY A 54 0.16 -0.65 -5.20
C GLY A 54 1.22 0.38 -4.85
N VAL A 55 1.62 0.43 -3.59
CA VAL A 55 2.69 1.31 -3.10
C VAL A 55 3.64 0.49 -2.24
N VAL A 56 4.93 0.66 -2.49
CA VAL A 56 6.01 0.13 -1.66
C VAL A 56 6.86 1.30 -1.18
N ILE A 57 7.20 1.31 0.11
CA ILE A 57 8.11 2.28 0.70
C ILE A 57 9.21 1.53 1.42
N LEU A 58 10.46 1.87 1.08
CA LEU A 58 11.65 1.37 1.74
C LEU A 58 12.40 2.57 2.33
N VAL A 59 12.64 2.54 3.64
CA VAL A 59 13.39 3.59 4.32
C VAL A 59 14.64 2.99 4.94
N ASN A 60 15.79 3.62 4.72
CA ASN A 60 17.11 3.21 5.24
C ASN A 60 17.35 3.66 6.70
N ARG A 61 16.26 3.83 7.47
CA ARG A 61 16.31 4.14 8.90
C ARG A 61 15.13 3.48 9.62
N GLY A 62 15.36 3.01 10.84
CA GLY A 62 14.31 2.50 11.71
C GLY A 62 13.42 3.62 12.26
N ARG A 63 12.26 3.24 12.83
CA ARG A 63 11.32 4.15 13.49
C ARG A 63 10.82 5.30 12.58
N GLN A 64 10.63 5.02 11.30
CA GLN A 64 10.07 5.96 10.34
C GLN A 64 8.60 5.63 10.06
N ASN A 65 7.82 6.62 9.67
CA ASN A 65 6.36 6.52 9.50
C ASN A 65 5.94 5.90 8.16
N ALA A 66 6.64 4.86 7.69
CA ALA A 66 6.44 4.26 6.36
C ALA A 66 4.97 3.84 6.12
N THR A 67 4.31 3.26 7.13
CA THR A 67 2.90 2.85 7.03
C THR A 67 1.94 4.02 6.85
N ILE A 68 2.18 5.12 7.56
CA ILE A 68 1.33 6.32 7.46
C ILE A 68 1.46 6.92 6.07
N TYR A 69 2.70 7.11 5.60
CA TYR A 69 2.97 7.65 4.27
C TYR A 69 2.40 6.75 3.17
N GLY A 70 2.57 5.44 3.28
CA GLY A 70 2.06 4.49 2.30
C GLY A 70 0.54 4.52 2.16
N ARG A 71 -0.18 4.56 3.28
CA ARG A 71 -1.65 4.68 3.27
C ARG A 71 -2.11 6.03 2.74
N GLN A 72 -1.43 7.12 3.07
CA GLN A 72 -1.73 8.46 2.56
C GLN A 72 -1.55 8.53 1.04
N ILE A 73 -0.45 7.99 0.51
CA ILE A 73 -0.18 7.95 -0.93
C ILE A 73 -1.24 7.13 -1.66
N ILE A 74 -1.55 5.92 -1.17
CA ILE A 74 -2.61 5.10 -1.78
C ILE A 74 -3.95 5.86 -1.78
N HIS A 75 -4.30 6.50 -0.67
CA HIS A 75 -5.55 7.24 -0.57
C HIS A 75 -5.61 8.43 -1.54
N ALA A 76 -4.52 9.19 -1.67
CA ALA A 76 -4.43 10.30 -2.62
C ALA A 76 -4.54 9.80 -4.07
N LEU A 77 -3.78 8.78 -4.45
CA LEU A 77 -3.80 8.22 -5.82
C LEU A 77 -5.13 7.53 -6.16
N ALA A 78 -5.78 6.87 -5.20
CA ALA A 78 -7.07 6.23 -5.40
C ALA A 78 -8.23 7.21 -5.67
N GLN A 79 -8.07 8.47 -5.24
CA GLN A 79 -9.00 9.57 -5.46
C GLN A 79 -8.64 10.37 -6.71
N ASN A 80 -7.37 10.37 -7.11
CA ASN A 80 -6.88 11.15 -8.23
C ASN A 80 -7.06 10.39 -9.56
N GLN A 81 -7.77 11.01 -10.51
CA GLN A 81 -7.98 10.48 -11.87
C GLN A 81 -7.00 11.06 -12.90
N SER A 82 -6.07 11.91 -12.48
CA SER A 82 -5.05 12.47 -13.36
C SER A 82 -4.19 11.37 -13.97
N GLN A 83 -3.91 11.48 -15.27
CA GLN A 83 -2.95 10.60 -15.93
C GLN A 83 -1.55 10.83 -15.35
N PRO A 84 -0.74 9.76 -15.20
CA PRO A 84 0.67 9.91 -14.88
C PRO A 84 1.36 10.78 -15.94
N SER A 85 2.32 11.61 -15.52
CA SER A 85 3.24 12.23 -16.46
C SER A 85 4.14 11.14 -17.06
N SER A 86 4.26 11.10 -18.39
CA SER A 86 5.26 10.28 -19.10
C SER A 86 6.66 10.93 -19.13
N GLU A 87 6.85 12.03 -18.40
CA GLU A 87 8.10 12.78 -18.39
C GLU A 87 9.21 11.96 -17.71
N GLY A 88 10.21 11.56 -18.50
CA GLY A 88 11.34 10.74 -18.05
C GLY A 88 11.16 9.23 -18.20
N GLU A 89 10.02 8.75 -18.70
CA GLU A 89 9.90 7.35 -19.14
C GLU A 89 10.54 7.21 -20.52
N ALA A 90 11.54 6.33 -20.65
CA ALA A 90 12.03 5.92 -21.97
C ALA A 90 10.90 5.18 -22.68
N ASN A 91 10.61 5.56 -23.93
CA ASN A 91 9.66 4.82 -24.74
C ASN A 91 10.22 3.40 -24.93
N PRO A 92 9.49 2.35 -24.52
CA PRO A 92 10.00 0.98 -24.61
C PRO A 92 10.22 0.50 -26.05
N ASP A 93 9.74 1.25 -27.03
CA ASP A 93 9.92 1.02 -28.46
C ASP A 93 11.08 1.83 -29.08
N ASP A 94 11.79 2.64 -28.29
CA ASP A 94 13.01 3.34 -28.71
C ASP A 94 14.25 2.45 -28.44
N GLU A 95 14.34 1.29 -29.09
CA GLU A 95 15.58 0.51 -29.28
C GLU A 95 15.95 0.41 -30.78
#